data_AF-A0A9X0XK55-F1
#
_entry.id   AF-A0A9X0XK55-F1
#
_cell.length_a   1.000
_cell.length_b   1.000
_cell.length_c   1.000
_cell.angle_alpha   90.00
_cell.angle_beta   90.00
_cell.angle_gamma   90.00
#
_symmetry.space_group_name_H-M   'P 1'
#
loop_
_entity.id
_entity.type
_entity.pdbx_description
1 polymer ?
#
loop_
_entity_poly.entity_id
_entity_poly.type
_entity_poly.pdbx_seq_one_letter_code
_entity_poly.pdbx_strand_id
1 'polypeptide(L)'
;MTPAAGTAPFAWAEDGTLDTRRVTQCALSRICGVCGAGLGRPIAFLGTQEEVDRNAFHAPPLHLACGERLLATGGADGAAGSVLVTTAGFEYVRAAKEDADRRATFRPNSLLRSR
;
A
#
# COMPACT_ATOMS: atom_id res chain seq x y z
N MET A 1 15.12 2.68 7.47
CA MET A 1 15.72 1.35 7.21
C MET A 1 15.08 0.78 5.96
N THR A 2 15.88 0.42 4.96
CA THR A 2 15.44 -0.14 3.68
C THR A 2 15.57 -1.66 3.76
N PRO A 3 14.64 -2.48 3.23
CA PRO A 3 14.88 -3.91 3.12
C PRO A 3 16.11 -4.18 2.24
N ALA A 4 16.85 -5.25 2.53
CA ALA A 4 18.01 -5.64 1.73
C ALA A 4 17.57 -5.98 0.29
N ALA A 5 18.42 -5.67 -0.69
CA ALA A 5 18.17 -6.04 -2.08
C ALA A 5 18.08 -7.57 -2.20
N GLY A 6 16.99 -8.07 -2.83
CA GLY A 6 16.75 -9.49 -3.06
C GLY A 6 15.68 -10.14 -2.17
N THR A 7 15.11 -9.43 -1.20
CA THR A 7 13.97 -9.92 -0.41
C THR A 7 12.68 -9.22 -0.83
N ALA A 8 11.59 -9.99 -0.95
CA ALA A 8 10.27 -9.45 -1.21
C ALA A 8 9.91 -8.35 -0.19
N PRO A 9 9.22 -7.27 -0.61
CA PRO A 9 8.71 -6.27 0.32
C PRO A 9 7.90 -6.90 1.45
N PHE A 10 7.91 -6.28 2.64
CA PHE A 10 7.34 -6.88 3.85
C PHE A 10 5.94 -7.48 3.64
N ALA A 11 5.00 -6.75 3.05
CA ALA A 11 3.61 -7.18 2.87
C ALA A 11 3.35 -7.92 1.54
N TRP A 12 4.39 -8.24 0.79
CA TRP A 12 4.32 -8.98 -0.46
C TRP A 12 4.94 -10.38 -0.29
N ALA A 13 4.35 -11.36 -0.94
CA ALA A 13 4.93 -12.68 -1.14
C ALA A 13 6.00 -12.64 -2.25
N GLU A 14 6.77 -13.72 -2.39
CA GLU A 14 7.86 -13.79 -3.38
C GLU A 14 7.36 -13.74 -4.83
N ASP A 15 6.12 -14.16 -5.08
CA ASP A 15 5.46 -14.08 -6.39
C ASP A 15 4.87 -12.69 -6.69
N GLY A 16 5.06 -11.71 -5.80
CA GLY A 16 4.53 -10.36 -5.94
C GLY A 16 3.08 -10.21 -5.51
N THR A 17 2.42 -11.25 -5.00
CA THR A 17 1.06 -11.11 -4.46
C THR A 17 1.06 -10.52 -3.05
N LEU A 18 -0.05 -9.90 -2.63
CA LEU A 18 -0.18 -9.35 -1.29
C LEU A 18 -0.38 -10.44 -0.23
N ASP A 19 0.49 -10.48 0.79
CA ASP A 19 0.28 -11.30 1.98
C ASP A 19 -0.78 -10.65 2.87
N THR A 20 -1.98 -11.23 2.88
CA THR A 20 -3.15 -10.68 3.60
C THR A 20 -2.91 -10.51 5.10
N ARG A 21 -2.12 -11.39 5.73
CA ARG A 21 -1.81 -11.30 7.17
C ARG A 21 -0.90 -10.10 7.42
N ARG A 22 0.12 -9.93 6.60
CA ARG A 22 1.07 -8.81 6.73
C ARG A 22 0.45 -7.47 6.32
N VAL A 23 -0.42 -7.44 5.32
CA VAL A 23 -1.23 -6.25 4.97
C VAL A 23 -2.08 -5.82 6.17
N THR A 24 -2.77 -6.77 6.81
CA THR A 24 -3.55 -6.49 8.03
C THR A 24 -2.64 -5.97 9.15
N GLN A 25 -1.45 -6.56 9.34
CA GLN A 25 -0.48 -6.09 10.32
C GLN A 25 -0.02 -4.65 10.04
N CYS A 26 0.17 -4.26 8.78
CA CYS A 26 0.53 -2.89 8.40
C CYS A 26 -0.53 -1.89 8.88
N ALA A 27 -1.81 -2.24 8.76
CA ALA A 27 -2.92 -1.45 9.28
C ALA A 27 -2.87 -1.34 10.81
N LEU A 28 -2.84 -2.48 11.50
CA LEU A 28 -3.02 -2.55 12.96
C LEU A 28 -1.82 -1.98 13.73
N SER A 29 -0.61 -2.20 13.23
CA SER A 29 0.63 -1.72 13.86
C SER A 29 1.12 -0.40 13.28
N ARG A 30 0.43 0.14 12.26
CA ARG A 30 0.79 1.37 11.57
C ARG A 30 2.25 1.36 11.06
N ILE A 31 2.61 0.28 10.37
CA ILE A 31 3.95 0.06 9.80
C ILE A 31 3.91 0.08 8.26
N CYS A 32 5.05 0.38 7.65
CA CYS A 32 5.22 0.44 6.20
C CYS A 32 5.18 -0.97 5.60
N GLY A 33 4.34 -1.15 4.57
CA GLY A 33 4.20 -2.42 3.87
C GLY A 33 5.44 -2.88 3.09
N VAL A 34 6.43 -2.02 2.86
CA VAL A 34 7.68 -2.41 2.20
C VAL A 34 8.76 -2.80 3.18
N CYS A 35 9.02 -1.97 4.20
CA CYS A 35 10.16 -2.16 5.10
C CYS A 35 9.81 -2.65 6.51
N GLY A 36 8.52 -2.71 6.87
CA GLY A 36 8.04 -3.14 8.19
C GLY A 36 8.29 -2.13 9.33
N ALA A 37 8.91 -0.97 9.07
CA ALA A 37 9.14 0.05 10.09
C ALA A 37 7.93 0.97 10.29
N GLY A 38 7.84 1.60 11.47
CA GLY A 38 6.76 2.53 11.81
C GLY A 38 6.58 3.66 10.79
N LEU A 39 5.32 4.02 10.51
CA LEU A 39 4.98 5.08 9.58
C LEU A 39 5.14 6.47 10.20
N GLY A 40 5.79 7.35 9.45
CA GLY A 40 5.81 8.79 9.68
C GLY A 40 4.74 9.51 8.84
N ARG A 41 4.99 10.78 8.55
CA ARG A 41 4.20 11.57 7.59
C ARG A 41 5.13 12.14 6.49
N PRO A 42 4.67 12.26 5.23
CA PRO A 42 3.38 11.77 4.73
C PRO A 42 3.34 10.24 4.61
N ILE A 43 2.13 9.69 4.59
CA ILE A 43 1.88 8.27 4.29
C ILE A 43 1.57 8.18 2.80
N ALA A 44 2.14 7.19 2.11
CA ALA A 44 1.92 6.97 0.70
C ALA A 44 1.08 5.71 0.45
N PHE A 45 0.29 5.74 -0.61
CA PHE A 45 -0.42 4.59 -1.16
C PHE A 45 -0.09 4.45 -2.64
N LEU A 46 0.23 3.22 -3.03
CA LEU A 46 0.44 2.85 -4.42
C LEU A 46 -0.79 2.06 -4.88
N GLY A 47 -1.34 2.38 -6.04
CA GLY A 47 -2.47 1.64 -6.59
C GLY A 47 -2.73 2.02 -8.04
N THR A 48 -3.77 1.44 -8.62
CA THR A 48 -4.26 1.78 -9.95
C THR A 48 -5.02 3.10 -9.94
N GLN A 49 -5.28 3.68 -11.13
CA GLN A 49 -6.14 4.86 -11.24
C GLN A 49 -7.57 4.57 -10.73
N GLU A 50 -8.09 3.36 -10.92
CA GLU A 50 -9.40 2.96 -10.39
C GLU A 50 -9.43 2.98 -8.85
N GLU A 51 -8.38 2.47 -8.19
CA GLU A 51 -8.25 2.52 -6.73
C GLU A 51 -8.17 3.96 -6.20
N VAL A 52 -7.47 4.84 -6.94
CA VAL A 52 -7.45 6.28 -6.64
C VAL A 52 -8.84 6.90 -6.75
N ASP A 53 -9.55 6.63 -7.84
CA ASP A 53 -10.89 7.21 -8.10
C ASP A 53 -11.92 6.73 -7.07
N ARG A 54 -11.80 5.47 -6.60
CA ARG A 54 -12.63 4.92 -5.51
C ARG A 54 -12.15 5.32 -4.11
N ASN A 55 -10.97 5.91 -4.00
CA ASN A 55 -10.26 6.17 -2.75
C ASN A 55 -10.24 4.92 -1.84
N ALA A 56 -9.88 3.79 -2.43
CA ALA A 56 -9.85 2.48 -1.79
C ALA A 56 -8.71 1.65 -2.38
N PHE A 57 -7.68 1.40 -1.57
CA PHE A 57 -6.46 0.72 -2.00
C PHE A 57 -6.34 -0.64 -1.34
N HIS A 58 -5.91 -1.66 -2.08
CA HIS A 58 -5.58 -2.95 -1.49
C HIS A 58 -4.15 -3.00 -0.95
N ALA A 59 -3.24 -2.26 -1.58
CA ALA A 59 -1.87 -2.16 -1.12
C ALA A 59 -1.79 -1.45 0.25
N PRO A 60 -0.89 -1.89 1.15
CA PRO A 60 -0.73 -1.31 2.47
C PRO A 60 -0.13 0.10 2.43
N PRO A 61 -0.23 0.86 3.53
CA PRO A 61 0.41 2.15 3.66
C PRO A 61 1.94 2.04 3.60
N LEU A 62 2.56 2.99 2.92
CA LEU A 62 4.00 3.03 2.68
C LEU A 62 4.61 4.34 3.20
N HIS A 63 5.92 4.33 3.42
CA HIS A 63 6.68 5.59 3.34
C HIS A 63 6.73 6.07 1.89
N LEU A 64 6.76 7.38 1.68
CA LEU A 64 6.90 7.97 0.34
C LEU A 64 8.08 7.36 -0.44
N ALA A 65 9.28 7.38 0.15
CA ALA A 65 10.48 6.81 -0.48
C ALA A 65 10.39 5.29 -0.76
N CYS A 66 9.59 4.54 0.02
CA CYS A 66 9.35 3.14 -0.27
C CYS A 66 8.40 2.96 -1.46
N GLY A 67 7.35 3.79 -1.53
CA GLY A 67 6.40 3.81 -2.65
C GLY A 67 7.04 4.24 -3.97
N GLU A 68 7.89 5.26 -3.96
CA GLU A 68 8.62 5.73 -5.15
C GLU A 68 9.52 4.64 -5.74
N ARG A 69 10.25 3.91 -4.89
CA ARG A 69 11.08 2.78 -5.33
C ARG A 69 10.25 1.65 -5.91
N LEU A 70 9.14 1.30 -5.25
CA LEU A 70 8.25 0.25 -5.72
C LEU A 70 7.62 0.63 -7.08
N LEU A 71 7.23 1.90 -7.24
CA LEU A 71 6.75 2.44 -8.51
C LEU A 71 7.82 2.34 -9.61
N ALA A 72 9.07 2.69 -9.31
CA ALA A 72 10.19 2.62 -10.26
C ALA A 72 10.50 1.19 -10.74
N THR A 73 10.18 0.17 -9.94
CA THR A 73 10.36 -1.24 -10.31
C THR A 73 9.14 -1.85 -11.03
N GLY A 74 8.14 -1.05 -11.40
CA GLY A 74 6.94 -1.50 -12.11
C GLY A 74 5.69 -1.64 -11.23
N GLY A 75 5.75 -1.19 -9.98
CA GLY A 75 4.63 -1.25 -9.03
C GLY A 75 4.59 -2.55 -8.21
N ALA A 76 3.54 -2.69 -7.40
CA ALA A 76 3.30 -3.82 -6.50
C ALA A 76 3.13 -5.16 -7.24
N ASP A 77 2.51 -5.13 -8.42
CA ASP A 77 2.16 -6.30 -9.24
C ASP A 77 2.81 -6.25 -10.64
N GLY A 78 3.78 -5.36 -10.88
CA GLY A 78 4.36 -5.13 -12.21
C GLY A 78 3.41 -4.44 -13.21
N ALA A 79 2.23 -4.00 -12.76
CA ALA A 79 1.22 -3.38 -13.61
C ALA A 79 1.63 -1.95 -14.03
N ALA A 80 1.88 -1.78 -15.33
CA ALA A 80 2.02 -0.47 -15.96
C ALA A 80 0.80 0.41 -15.62
N GLY A 81 1.04 1.66 -15.21
CA GLY A 81 -0.02 2.61 -14.85
C GLY A 81 -0.34 2.68 -13.35
N SER A 82 0.47 2.06 -12.48
CA SER A 82 0.42 2.31 -11.05
C SER A 82 0.71 3.79 -10.75
N VAL A 83 -0.02 4.37 -9.79
CA VAL A 83 0.12 5.76 -9.35
C VAL A 83 0.37 5.81 -7.85
N LEU A 84 1.20 6.76 -7.43
CA LEU A 84 1.51 6.99 -6.02
C LEU A 84 0.79 8.26 -5.53
N VAL A 85 0.06 8.14 -4.44
CA VAL A 85 -0.62 9.26 -3.77
C VAL A 85 -0.15 9.37 -2.34
N THR A 86 -0.22 10.56 -1.75
CA THR A 86 0.09 10.76 -0.33
C THR A 86 -1.14 11.19 0.47
N THR A 87 -1.08 10.99 1.77
CA THR A 87 -2.12 11.38 2.71
C THR A 87 -1.51 11.64 4.09
N ALA A 88 -2.26 12.35 4.93
CA ALA A 88 -1.93 12.60 6.32
C ALA A 88 -2.40 11.49 7.28
N GLY A 89 -3.31 10.62 6.81
CA GLY A 89 -3.93 9.53 7.56
C GLY A 89 -4.82 8.64 6.68
N PHE A 90 -5.23 7.49 7.21
CA PHE A 90 -6.07 6.53 6.50
C PHE A 90 -6.93 5.74 7.48
N GLU A 91 -8.00 5.14 6.96
CA GLU A 91 -8.81 4.13 7.63
C GLU A 91 -8.56 2.76 7.01
N TYR A 92 -8.66 1.71 7.82
CA TYR A 92 -8.62 0.32 7.36
C TYR A 92 -10.02 -0.27 7.41
N VAL A 93 -10.54 -0.62 6.24
CA VAL A 93 -11.92 -1.09 6.06
C VAL A 93 -11.88 -2.57 5.70
N ARG A 94 -12.54 -3.39 6.51
CA ARG A 94 -12.72 -4.81 6.23
C ARG A 94 -13.87 -4.99 5.25
N ALA A 95 -13.75 -5.94 4.33
CA ALA A 95 -14.85 -6.35 3.47
C ALA A 95 -16.00 -6.95 4.31
N ALA A 96 -17.23 -6.57 3.99
CA ALA A 96 -18.45 -7.16 4.53
C ALA A 96 -18.71 -8.55 3.91
N LYS A 97 -19.71 -9.29 4.41
CA LYS A 97 -19.99 -10.65 3.95
C LYS A 97 -20.49 -10.67 2.49
N GLU A 98 -21.25 -9.66 2.12
CA GLU A 98 -21.88 -9.55 0.80
C GLU A 98 -20.97 -8.98 -0.30
N ASP A 99 -19.80 -8.44 0.05
CA ASP A 99 -18.89 -7.85 -0.94
C ASP A 99 -18.33 -8.92 -1.89
N ALA A 100 -18.38 -8.60 -3.19
CA ALA A 100 -17.80 -9.42 -4.25
C ALA A 100 -16.26 -9.48 -4.14
N ASP A 101 -15.63 -8.36 -3.78
CA ASP A 101 -14.21 -8.34 -3.41
C ASP A 101 -14.08 -8.52 -1.88
N ARG A 102 -13.47 -9.64 -1.50
CA ARG A 102 -13.30 -10.03 -0.10
C ARG A 102 -12.07 -9.43 0.57
N ARG A 103 -11.25 -8.67 -0.17
CA ARG A 103 -10.03 -8.07 0.33
C ARG A 103 -10.35 -6.79 1.09
N ALA A 104 -9.65 -6.59 2.20
CA ALA A 104 -9.73 -5.31 2.92
C ALA A 104 -9.13 -4.19 2.06
N THR A 105 -9.56 -2.96 2.35
CA THR A 105 -9.07 -1.75 1.68
C THR A 105 -8.59 -0.72 2.69
N PHE A 106 -7.62 0.08 2.27
CA PHE A 106 -7.20 1.29 2.95
C PHE A 106 -7.86 2.48 2.28
N ARG A 107 -8.44 3.37 3.08
CA ARG A 107 -9.10 4.59 2.61
C ARG A 107 -8.35 5.80 3.14
N PRO A 108 -7.54 6.47 2.31
CA PRO A 108 -6.92 7.73 2.68
C PRO A 108 -7.96 8.78 3.09
N ASN A 109 -7.71 9.52 4.17
CA ASN A 109 -8.63 10.57 4.63
C ASN A 109 -8.65 11.77 3.66
N SER A 110 -7.54 12.01 2.96
CA SER A 110 -7.44 13.03 1.91
C SER A 110 -6.28 12.68 0.97
N LEU A 111 -6.54 12.70 -0.33
CA LEU A 111 -5.49 12.49 -1.33
C LEU A 111 -4.74 13.79 -1.57
N LEU A 112 -3.48 13.80 -1.15
CA LEU A 112 -2.51 14.83 -1.44
C LEU A 112 -1.68 14.31 -2.63
N ARG A 113 -1.63 15.06 -3.72
CA ARG A 113 -0.74 14.71 -4.83
C ARG A 113 0.67 15.21 -4.50
N SER A 114 1.58 14.28 -4.27
CA SER A 114 3.02 14.51 -4.36
C SER A 114 3.44 14.29 -5.81
N ARG A 115 4.21 15.24 -6.34
CA ARG A 115 4.61 15.36 -7.75
C ARG A 115 5.35 14.16 -8.28
#